data_AF-A0A520WYB0-F1
#
_entry.id   AF-A0A520WYB0-F1
#
_cell.length_a   1.000
_cell.length_b   1.000
_cell.length_c   1.000
_cell.angle_alpha   90.00
_cell.angle_beta   90.00
_cell.angle_gamma   90.00
#
_symmetry.space_group_name_H-M   'P 1'
#
loop_
_entity.id
_entity.type
_entity.pdbx_description
1 polymer ?
#
loop_
_entity_poly.entity_id
_entity_poly.type
_entity_poly.pdbx_seq_one_letter_code
_entity_poly.pdbx_strand_id
1 'polypeptide(L)' 'MQAFTDERDASTPDEIWFCEHPPVFTLGLNASKEHLLAPGDIPVVQIDRGGQVTFHGPGQLMV' A
#
# COMPACT_ATOMS: atom_id res chain seq x y z
N MET A 1 3.97 -8.92 -0.21
CA MET A 1 4.63 -8.62 -1.50
C MET A 1 6.14 -8.66 -1.38
N GLN A 2 6.78 -7.97 -0.43
CA GLN A 2 8.25 -7.92 -0.30
C GLN A 2 8.92 -9.31 -0.36
N ALA A 3 8.58 -10.24 0.55
CA ALA A 3 9.15 -11.59 0.53
C ALA A 3 8.96 -12.33 -0.81
N PHE A 4 7.75 -12.26 -1.40
CA PHE A 4 7.50 -12.85 -2.72
C PHE A 4 8.43 -12.25 -3.78
N THR A 5 8.57 -10.92 -3.81
CA THR A 5 9.44 -10.19 -4.75
C THR A 5 10.93 -10.53 -4.54
N ASP A 6 11.38 -10.61 -3.29
CA ASP A 6 12.77 -10.89 -2.92
C ASP A 6 13.19 -12.33 -3.26
N GLU A 7 12.25 -13.26 -3.22
CA GLU A 7 12.47 -14.69 -3.47
C GLU A 7 12.27 -15.09 -4.94
N ARG A 8 11.85 -14.17 -5.83
CA ARG A 8 11.62 -14.50 -7.25
C ARG A 8 12.92 -14.86 -7.96
N ASP A 9 12.81 -15.84 -8.83
CA ASP A 9 13.84 -16.19 -9.81
C ASP A 9 13.28 -16.26 -11.23
N ALA A 10 14.12 -16.65 -12.18
CA ALA A 10 13.75 -16.75 -13.60
C ALA A 10 12.66 -17.81 -13.89
N SER A 11 12.38 -18.71 -12.94
CA SER A 11 11.35 -19.74 -13.05
C SER A 11 10.02 -19.36 -12.38
N THR A 12 10.00 -18.27 -11.60
CA THR A 12 8.83 -17.82 -10.85
C THR A 12 7.83 -17.14 -11.80
N PRO A 13 6.59 -17.66 -11.95
CA PRO A 13 5.58 -17.03 -12.79
C PRO A 13 5.25 -15.60 -12.35
N ASP A 14 4.77 -14.78 -13.28
CA ASP A 14 4.18 -13.49 -12.95
C ASP A 14 2.82 -13.69 -12.30
N GLU A 15 2.51 -12.88 -11.29
CA GLU A 15 1.24 -12.90 -10.57
C GLU A 15 0.60 -11.51 -10.57
N ILE A 16 -0.73 -11.47 -10.75
CA ILE A 16 -1.54 -10.26 -10.56
C ILE A 16 -2.47 -10.55 -9.40
N TRP A 17 -2.40 -9.74 -8.36
CA TRP A 17 -3.16 -9.96 -7.13
C TRP A 17 -4.32 -8.99 -7.08
N PHE A 18 -5.45 -9.46 -6.57
CA PHE A 18 -6.64 -8.63 -6.39
C PHE A 18 -7.02 -8.67 -4.92
N CYS A 19 -7.16 -7.50 -4.31
CA CYS A 19 -7.55 -7.44 -2.91
C CYS A 19 -8.35 -6.18 -2.58
N GLU A 20 -8.87 -6.16 -1.36
CA GLU A 20 -9.53 -5.04 -0.74
C GLU A 20 -9.01 -4.93 0.70
N HIS A 21 -8.92 -3.71 1.22
CA HIS A 21 -8.45 -3.46 2.58
C HIS A 21 -9.57 -2.86 3.45
N PRO A 22 -9.58 -3.15 4.76
CA PRO A 22 -10.20 -2.25 5.73
C PRO A 22 -9.65 -0.82 5.56
N PRO A 23 -10.35 0.22 6.05
CA PRO A 23 -9.88 1.60 5.97
C PRO A 23 -8.42 1.75 6.40
N VAL A 24 -7.56 2.29 5.54
CA VAL A 24 -6.14 2.51 5.82
C VAL A 24 -5.59 3.67 5.00
N PHE A 25 -4.75 4.51 5.62
CA PHE A 25 -3.90 5.47 4.91
C PHE A 25 -2.53 4.85 4.68
N THR A 26 -2.02 4.95 3.46
CA THR A 26 -0.64 4.57 3.15
C THR A 26 0.18 5.81 2.78
N LEU A 27 1.38 5.92 3.36
CA LEU A 27 2.36 6.95 3.08
C LEU A 27 3.43 6.35 2.16
N GLY A 28 3.54 6.86 0.93
CA GLY A 28 4.61 6.47 0.01
C GLY A 28 5.96 7.11 0.38
N LEU A 29 7.00 6.79 -0.38
CA LEU A 29 8.38 7.26 -0.12
C LEU A 29 8.53 8.79 -0.08
N ASN A 30 7.68 9.52 -0.81
CA ASN A 30 7.73 10.98 -0.86
C ASN A 30 6.73 11.64 0.09
N ALA A 31 5.98 10.86 0.86
CA ALA A 31 4.93 11.37 1.74
C ALA A 31 5.52 11.88 3.06
N SER A 32 5.09 13.09 3.46
CA SER A 32 5.30 13.60 4.80
C SER A 32 4.07 13.31 5.66
N LYS A 33 4.29 12.96 6.94
CA LYS A 33 3.20 12.85 7.92
C LYS A 33 2.46 14.17 8.11
N GLU A 34 3.10 15.30 7.81
CA GLU A 34 2.51 16.64 7.89
C GLU A 34 1.37 16.85 6.89
N HIS A 35 1.32 16.08 5.80
CA HIS A 35 0.23 16.14 4.83
C HIS A 35 -1.03 15.40 5.30
N LEU A 36 -0.97 14.71 6.44
CA LEU A 36 -2.08 13.96 7.00
C LEU A 36 -2.75 14.78 8.11
N LEU A 37 -3.88 15.40 7.77
CA LEU A 37 -4.51 16.42 8.64
C LEU A 37 -5.22 15.82 9.88
N ALA A 38 -6.02 14.77 9.70
CA ALA A 38 -6.82 14.19 10.78
C ALA A 38 -7.25 12.75 10.42
N PRO A 39 -6.38 11.74 10.59
CA PRO A 39 -6.69 10.36 10.21
C PRO A 39 -7.72 9.68 11.13
N GLY A 40 -8.05 10.28 12.28
CA GLY A 40 -8.91 9.65 13.28
C GLY A 40 -8.33 8.32 13.75
N ASP A 41 -9.17 7.28 13.82
CA ASP A 41 -8.78 5.92 14.22
C ASP A 41 -8.28 5.07 13.04
N ILE A 42 -8.19 5.63 11.83
CA ILE A 42 -7.77 4.89 10.64
C ILE A 42 -6.25 4.67 10.68
N PRO A 43 -5.77 3.42 10.54
CA PRO A 43 -4.34 3.12 10.54
C PRO A 43 -3.58 3.89 9.46
N VAL A 44 -2.37 4.32 9.79
CA VAL A 44 -1.47 5.03 8.89
C VAL A 44 -0.18 4.21 8.78
N VAL A 45 0.10 3.72 7.57
CA VAL A 45 1.22 2.80 7.32
C VAL A 45 2.20 3.42 6.33
N GLN A 46 3.48 3.49 6.70
CA GLN A 46 4.55 3.86 5.78
C GLN A 46 4.90 2.64 4.92
N ILE A 47 4.95 2.82 3.61
CA ILE A 47 5.29 1.77 2.64
C ILE A 47 6.30 2.30 1.60
N ASP A 48 6.84 1.39 0.81
CA ASP A 48 7.93 1.61 -0.15
C ASP A 48 7.47 1.96 -1.57
N ARG A 49 6.16 2.18 -1.78
CA ARG A 49 5.66 2.68 -3.08
C ARG A 49 6.05 4.14 -3.30
N GLY A 50 6.16 4.52 -4.57
CA GLY A 50 6.25 5.94 -4.95
C GLY A 50 4.99 6.74 -4.60
N GLY A 51 5.10 8.07 -4.65
CA GLY A 51 3.99 8.99 -4.44
C GLY A 51 3.80 9.48 -3.00
N GLN A 52 2.71 10.23 -2.79
CA GLN A 52 2.34 10.86 -1.53
C GLN A 52 1.42 9.92 -0.69
N VAL A 53 0.58 10.50 0.17
CA VAL A 53 -0.48 9.81 0.91
C VAL A 53 -1.61 9.34 -0.02
N THR A 54 -2.20 8.19 0.27
CA THR A 54 -3.50 7.78 -0.31
C THR A 54 -4.32 7.00 0.72
N PHE A 55 -5.62 6.88 0.46
CA PHE A 55 -6.56 6.11 1.27
C PHE A 55 -7.00 4.84 0.52
N HIS A 56 -7.17 3.75 1.26
CA HIS A 56 -7.79 2.51 0.80
C HIS A 56 -8.90 2.08 1.76
N GLY A 57 -9.94 1.43 1.23
CA GLY A 57 -11.05 0.97 2.04
C GLY A 57 -12.05 0.09 1.27
N PRO A 58 -13.13 -0.34 1.93
CA PRO A 58 -14.09 -1.24 1.33
C PRO A 58 -14.73 -0.72 0.04
N GLY A 59 -14.91 -1.60 -0.95
CA GLY A 59 -15.40 -1.27 -2.29
C GLY A 59 -14.33 -0.73 -3.26
N GLN A 60 -13.07 -0.62 -2.83
CA GLN A 60 -11.94 -0.30 -3.72
C GLN A 60 -11.16 -1.57 -4.08
N LEU A 61 -11.20 -1.95 -5.37
CA LEU A 61 -10.36 -3.03 -5.88
C LEU A 61 -8.91 -2.54 -6.02
N MET A 62 -8.00 -3.18 -5.29
CA MET A 62 -6.56 -3.01 -5.45
C MET A 62 -6.01 -4.11 -6.36
N VAL A 63 -5.07 -3.71 -7.22
CA VAL A 63 -4.37 -4.56 -8.19
C VAL A 63 -2.88 -4.28 -8.11
#